data_AF-A0A9W9JQ98-F1
#
_entry.id   AF-A0A9W9JQ98-F1
#
_cell.length_a   1.000
_cell.length_b   1.000
_cell.length_c   1.000
_cell.angle_alpha   90.00
_cell.angle_beta   90.00
_cell.angle_gamma   90.00
#
_symmetry.space_group_name_H-M   'P 1'
#
loop_
_entity.id
_entity.type
_entity.pdbx_description
1 polymer ?
#
loop_
_entity_poly.entity_id
_entity_poly.type
_entity_poly.pdbx_seq_one_letter_code
_entity_poly.pdbx_strand_id
1 'polypeptide(L)'
;MPIQWVDQWGNGTYTTLPRLIKAYIDKENPSHAVDGILRLSELLILSNNLVEAHLIASAVYRLVKAFNFTDEGDRLDGAYTPITLEIFWTVNQSTFPRPRTALPSHPKNPEAWKSKQQWDKYRECTRTGWMLQHVGLAEPENPSSIWRETEDPAMLAMCVRLLAKTTVPCTYPPDTLAREALEAAQKLYSKPDTPTNECGWEPDKPKRQSYLLYRRLVVELAIRLGEFQTAADILGQGLRQDLFTSGGDLESFLMVPGIYDVLPLLARGGKESNPFFIPKEDAVVMAKEITAALELRAEHGRQWALHPSKVGWRELLDRLAEGVWKAHPKECRDMGVENAMDLLYEPATEEEIAAAEEKVGELPTDFKEMVRVANGFMGGWHFFAGGIAGIQSISIDDGCGESGYMYYEDVMEDIEYKMIRLMPGTECDGFDHFILPPRYWEEAMVRAGKEVKDGEYQYWNWTYWSGSGISHWDSVRDFVCSCVEEVEEMIETGQEEDWESSTDL
;
A
#
# COMPACT_ATOMS: atom_id res chain seq x y z
N MET A 1 -2.20 -9.87 -22.25
CA MET A 1 -2.94 -9.22 -21.15
C MET A 1 -1.98 -9.12 -19.98
N PRO A 2 -1.94 -8.00 -19.24
CA PRO A 2 -1.08 -7.88 -18.07
C PRO A 2 -1.49 -8.91 -17.02
N ILE A 3 -0.50 -9.49 -16.32
CA ILE A 3 -0.76 -10.41 -15.22
C ILE A 3 -1.36 -9.60 -14.06
N GLN A 4 -2.53 -10.03 -13.60
CA GLN A 4 -3.32 -9.38 -12.55
C GLN A 4 -3.70 -10.42 -11.51
N TRP A 5 -3.64 -10.05 -10.24
CA TRP A 5 -4.16 -10.85 -9.14
C TRP A 5 -5.10 -10.03 -8.27
N VAL A 6 -5.95 -10.74 -7.54
CA VAL A 6 -6.80 -10.14 -6.52
C VAL A 6 -5.98 -10.09 -5.23
N ASP A 7 -5.90 -8.93 -4.61
CA ASP A 7 -5.53 -8.78 -3.21
C ASP A 7 -6.40 -7.67 -2.62
N GLN A 8 -6.97 -7.90 -1.43
CA GLN A 8 -7.84 -6.92 -0.77
C GLN A 8 -7.09 -6.15 0.33
N TRP A 9 -5.79 -5.91 0.12
CA TRP A 9 -5.04 -5.01 0.98
C TRP A 9 -5.38 -3.56 0.61
N GLY A 10 -6.19 -2.90 1.43
CA GLY A 10 -6.57 -1.49 1.26
C GLY A 10 -7.55 -1.30 0.09
N ASN A 11 -8.80 -0.91 0.39
CA ASN A 11 -9.88 -0.52 -0.54
C ASN A 11 -10.13 -1.41 -1.80
N GLY A 12 -9.55 -2.61 -1.90
CA GLY A 12 -9.86 -3.58 -2.96
C GLY A 12 -9.27 -3.26 -4.33
N THR A 13 -8.20 -2.47 -4.43
CA THR A 13 -7.56 -2.20 -5.74
C THR A 13 -6.89 -3.44 -6.31
N TYR A 14 -7.22 -3.77 -7.55
CA TYR A 14 -6.48 -4.76 -8.34
C TYR A 14 -5.04 -4.29 -8.56
N THR A 15 -4.07 -5.10 -8.17
CA THR A 15 -2.66 -4.87 -8.49
C THR A 15 -2.27 -5.67 -9.72
N THR A 16 -1.61 -5.02 -10.67
CA THR A 16 -1.02 -5.69 -11.84
C THR A 16 0.49 -5.78 -11.66
N LEU A 17 1.10 -6.80 -12.29
CA LEU A 17 2.54 -7.00 -12.23
C LEU A 17 3.31 -5.77 -12.77
N PRO A 18 2.93 -5.15 -13.91
CA PRO A 18 3.59 -3.94 -14.38
C PRO A 18 3.48 -2.77 -13.39
N ARG A 19 2.32 -2.57 -12.74
CA ARG A 19 2.14 -1.48 -11.76
C ARG A 19 3.03 -1.67 -10.54
N LEU A 20 3.12 -2.90 -10.02
CA LEU A 20 4.00 -3.21 -8.88
C LEU A 20 5.47 -2.98 -9.23
N ILE A 21 5.89 -3.39 -10.44
CA ILE A 21 7.25 -3.16 -10.94
C ILE A 21 7.53 -1.67 -11.12
N LYS A 22 6.63 -0.91 -11.76
CA LYS A 22 6.73 0.54 -11.93
C LYS A 22 6.89 1.24 -10.59
N ALA A 23 6.02 0.94 -9.62
CA ALA A 23 6.09 1.48 -8.27
C ALA A 23 7.41 1.16 -7.55
N TYR A 24 7.97 -0.03 -7.79
CA TYR A 24 9.26 -0.41 -7.22
C TYR A 24 10.44 0.23 -7.96
N ILE A 25 10.37 0.48 -9.27
CA ILE A 25 11.51 0.98 -10.06
C ILE A 25 11.58 2.51 -10.04
N ASP A 26 10.42 3.17 -10.10
CA ASP A 26 10.32 4.60 -10.41
C ASP A 26 10.24 5.49 -9.17
N LYS A 27 9.70 5.01 -8.04
CA LYS A 27 9.51 5.85 -6.84
C LYS A 27 10.80 6.03 -6.07
N GLU A 28 11.03 7.21 -5.51
CA GLU A 28 12.19 7.46 -4.64
C GLU A 28 12.21 6.53 -3.44
N ASN A 29 11.09 6.45 -2.71
CA ASN A 29 10.86 5.49 -1.64
C ASN A 29 10.03 4.28 -2.15
N PRO A 30 10.64 3.10 -2.37
CA PRO A 30 9.93 1.92 -2.86
C PRO A 30 9.29 1.07 -1.75
N SER A 31 9.23 1.54 -0.49
CA SER A 31 8.76 0.76 0.68
C SER A 31 7.43 0.06 0.44
N HIS A 32 6.40 0.80 0.00
CA HIS A 32 5.08 0.23 -0.31
C HIS A 32 5.13 -0.85 -1.39
N ALA A 33 5.98 -0.67 -2.41
CA ALA A 33 6.14 -1.67 -3.46
C ALA A 33 6.89 -2.90 -2.94
N VAL A 34 7.88 -2.73 -2.06
CA VAL A 34 8.57 -3.84 -1.38
C VAL A 34 7.58 -4.66 -0.52
N ASP A 35 6.71 -3.99 0.23
CA ASP A 35 5.65 -4.65 1.00
C ASP A 35 4.68 -5.40 0.08
N GLY A 36 4.29 -4.78 -1.04
CA GLY A 36 3.49 -5.43 -2.09
C GLY A 36 4.16 -6.66 -2.72
N ILE A 37 5.48 -6.63 -2.93
CA ILE A 37 6.26 -7.77 -3.44
C ILE A 37 6.33 -8.90 -2.40
N LEU A 38 6.56 -8.57 -1.13
CA LEU A 38 6.56 -9.56 -0.05
C LEU A 38 5.17 -10.17 0.14
N ARG A 39 4.13 -9.36 0.05
CA ARG A 39 2.73 -9.80 0.05
C ARG A 39 2.42 -10.77 -1.08
N LEU A 40 2.87 -10.46 -2.30
CA LEU A 40 2.72 -11.36 -3.44
C LEU A 40 3.39 -12.71 -3.16
N SER A 41 4.53 -12.72 -2.46
CA SER A 41 5.19 -13.97 -2.06
C SER A 41 4.31 -14.81 -1.13
N GLU A 42 3.54 -14.19 -0.21
CA GLU A 42 2.57 -14.90 0.63
C GLU A 42 1.39 -15.47 -0.17
N LEU A 43 0.88 -14.71 -1.15
CA LEU A 43 -0.19 -15.19 -2.06
C LEU A 43 0.28 -16.35 -2.95
N LEU A 44 1.55 -16.32 -3.37
CA LEU A 44 2.18 -17.43 -4.07
C LEU A 44 2.32 -18.65 -3.16
N ILE A 45 2.67 -18.48 -1.88
CA ILE A 45 2.65 -19.57 -0.89
C ILE A 45 1.24 -20.15 -0.77
N LEU A 46 0.21 -19.32 -0.59
CA LEU A 46 -1.19 -19.76 -0.52
C LEU A 46 -1.62 -20.54 -1.77
N SER A 47 -1.11 -20.15 -2.94
CA SER A 47 -1.34 -20.83 -4.23
C SER A 47 -0.44 -22.06 -4.44
N ASN A 48 0.37 -22.44 -3.45
CA ASN A 48 1.34 -23.54 -3.48
C ASN A 48 2.46 -23.37 -4.54
N ASN A 49 2.79 -22.13 -4.92
CA ASN A 49 3.93 -21.77 -5.77
C ASN A 49 5.18 -21.47 -4.93
N LEU A 50 5.64 -22.46 -4.15
CA LEU A 50 6.67 -22.26 -3.11
C LEU A 50 8.04 -21.84 -3.67
N VAL A 51 8.40 -22.32 -4.85
CA VAL A 51 9.68 -21.98 -5.50
C VAL A 51 9.71 -20.50 -5.86
N GLU A 52 8.66 -20.01 -6.52
CA GLU A 52 8.54 -18.61 -6.97
C GLU A 52 8.46 -17.66 -5.78
N ALA A 53 7.68 -18.02 -4.75
CA ALA A 53 7.63 -17.27 -3.50
C ALA A 53 9.02 -17.16 -2.84
N HIS A 54 9.77 -18.27 -2.78
CA HIS A 54 11.12 -18.27 -2.23
C HIS A 54 12.08 -17.39 -3.05
N LEU A 55 12.02 -17.46 -4.39
CA LEU A 55 12.87 -16.66 -5.27
C LEU A 55 12.65 -15.16 -5.05
N ILE A 56 11.38 -14.72 -5.09
CA ILE A 56 11.02 -13.30 -4.89
C ILE A 56 11.43 -12.84 -3.50
N ALA A 57 10.98 -13.52 -2.44
CA ALA A 57 11.27 -13.13 -1.07
C ALA A 57 12.79 -13.07 -0.83
N SER A 58 13.54 -14.08 -1.29
CA SER A 58 15.00 -14.10 -1.13
C SER A 58 15.69 -12.98 -1.90
N ALA A 59 15.20 -12.65 -3.10
CA ALA A 59 15.71 -11.52 -3.87
C ALA A 59 15.50 -10.20 -3.13
N VAL A 60 14.32 -9.97 -2.53
CA VAL A 60 14.07 -8.78 -1.69
C VAL A 60 15.08 -8.70 -0.54
N TYR A 61 15.26 -9.76 0.26
CA TYR A 61 16.21 -9.71 1.38
C TYR A 61 17.67 -9.58 0.93
N ARG A 62 18.01 -10.07 -0.26
CA ARG A 62 19.37 -9.98 -0.81
C ARG A 62 19.66 -8.61 -1.42
N LEU A 63 18.73 -8.02 -2.16
CA LEU A 63 18.96 -6.86 -3.03
C LEU A 63 18.44 -5.55 -2.45
N VAL A 64 17.40 -5.60 -1.63
CA VAL A 64 16.71 -4.43 -1.11
C VAL A 64 17.15 -4.17 0.33
N LYS A 65 16.99 -5.16 1.20
CA LYS A 65 17.26 -4.98 2.65
C LYS A 65 18.74 -5.06 3.02
N ALA A 66 19.59 -5.58 2.14
CA ALA A 66 21.04 -5.62 2.36
C ALA A 66 21.77 -4.36 1.87
N PHE A 67 21.15 -3.61 0.97
CA PHE A 67 21.69 -2.40 0.36
C PHE A 67 20.73 -1.27 0.73
N ASN A 68 21.00 -0.53 1.81
CA ASN A 68 20.25 0.70 2.13
C ASN A 68 20.05 1.48 0.83
N PHE A 69 18.80 1.70 0.41
CA PHE A 69 18.55 2.46 -0.81
C PHE A 69 19.28 3.78 -0.71
N THR A 70 20.17 4.01 -1.66
CA THR A 70 21.24 4.99 -1.59
C THR A 70 20.79 6.41 -1.88
N ASP A 71 19.50 6.66 -2.07
CA ASP A 71 19.07 7.97 -2.56
C ASP A 71 18.79 8.95 -1.42
N GLU A 72 18.56 8.49 -0.17
CA GLU A 72 18.37 9.45 0.94
C GLU A 72 18.66 8.97 2.38
N GLY A 73 19.46 7.91 2.57
CA GLY A 73 19.88 7.52 3.92
C GLY A 73 18.75 7.02 4.84
N ASP A 74 17.50 7.08 4.39
CA ASP A 74 16.37 6.41 4.99
C ASP A 74 16.63 4.91 4.91
N ARG A 75 16.94 4.35 6.07
CA ARG A 75 16.74 2.93 6.29
C ARG A 75 15.28 2.67 5.97
N LEU A 76 15.01 1.63 5.18
CA LEU A 76 13.76 0.90 5.34
C LEU A 76 13.76 0.36 6.77
N ASP A 77 13.36 1.22 7.70
CA ASP A 77 13.67 1.07 9.11
C ASP A 77 13.05 -0.24 9.59
N GLY A 78 13.90 -1.15 10.06
CA GLY A 78 13.48 -2.33 10.83
C GLY A 78 12.36 -3.18 10.25
N ALA A 79 12.26 -3.38 8.93
CA ALA A 79 11.31 -4.33 8.38
C ALA A 79 11.72 -5.76 8.76
N TYR A 80 11.31 -6.21 9.94
CA TYR A 80 11.42 -7.59 10.41
C TYR A 80 10.91 -8.53 9.33
N THR A 81 11.48 -9.73 9.26
CA THR A 81 10.93 -10.76 8.38
C THR A 81 9.47 -10.99 8.74
N PRO A 82 8.50 -10.88 7.80
CA PRO A 82 7.12 -11.27 8.05
C PRO A 82 7.09 -12.67 8.65
N ILE A 83 6.31 -12.86 9.71
CA ILE A 83 6.32 -14.14 10.44
C ILE A 83 5.94 -15.32 9.54
N THR A 84 5.09 -15.08 8.54
CA THR A 84 4.72 -16.03 7.49
C THR A 84 5.94 -16.59 6.76
N LEU A 85 6.85 -15.71 6.33
CA LEU A 85 8.08 -16.08 5.62
C LEU A 85 9.08 -16.77 6.55
N GLU A 86 9.19 -16.33 7.81
CA GLU A 86 10.03 -17.01 8.81
C GLU A 86 9.54 -18.44 9.04
N ILE A 87 8.22 -18.64 9.15
CA ILE A 87 7.60 -19.97 9.27
C ILE A 87 7.84 -20.79 8.00
N PHE A 88 7.65 -20.20 6.82
CA PHE A 88 7.88 -20.84 5.54
C PHE A 88 9.29 -21.42 5.43
N TRP A 89 10.32 -20.60 5.63
CA TRP A 89 11.70 -21.07 5.54
C TRP A 89 12.07 -22.03 6.67
N THR A 90 11.49 -21.88 7.86
CA THR A 90 11.72 -22.83 8.95
C THR A 90 11.16 -24.20 8.63
N VAL A 91 9.92 -24.26 8.13
CA VAL A 91 9.26 -25.54 7.81
C VAL A 91 9.91 -26.20 6.60
N ASN A 92 10.33 -25.41 5.62
CA ASN A 92 10.86 -25.91 4.35
C ASN A 92 12.39 -25.78 4.22
N GLN A 93 13.12 -25.67 5.34
CA GLN A 93 14.53 -25.28 5.36
C GLN A 93 15.45 -26.13 4.47
N SER A 94 15.12 -27.42 4.31
CA SER A 94 15.89 -28.35 3.48
C SER A 94 15.86 -28.01 1.98
N THR A 95 14.80 -27.34 1.53
CA THR A 95 14.57 -27.00 0.11
C THR A 95 14.65 -25.49 -0.12
N PHE A 96 14.14 -24.70 0.82
CA PHE A 96 14.07 -23.25 0.76
C PHE A 96 14.77 -22.65 1.98
N PRO A 97 16.12 -22.59 1.99
CA PRO A 97 16.86 -22.07 3.12
C PRO A 97 16.57 -20.57 3.31
N ARG A 98 16.47 -20.15 4.57
CA ARG A 98 16.30 -18.72 4.89
C ARG A 98 17.49 -17.90 4.36
N PRO A 99 17.25 -16.74 3.71
CA PRO A 99 18.31 -15.82 3.31
C PRO A 99 19.14 -15.37 4.52
N ARG A 100 20.47 -15.36 4.39
CA ARG A 100 21.39 -14.95 5.48
C ARG A 100 21.18 -13.49 5.92
N THR A 101 20.74 -12.65 5.02
CA THR A 101 20.48 -11.22 5.23
C THR A 101 19.11 -10.95 5.84
N ALA A 102 18.22 -11.95 5.91
CA ALA A 102 16.93 -11.80 6.57
C ALA A 102 17.12 -11.74 8.09
N LEU A 103 16.80 -10.59 8.69
CA LEU A 103 16.74 -10.44 10.13
C LEU A 103 15.59 -11.29 10.68
N PRO A 104 15.80 -12.10 11.72
CA PRO A 104 14.73 -12.91 12.29
C PRO A 104 13.60 -12.02 12.79
N SER A 105 12.35 -12.45 12.63
CA SER A 105 11.18 -11.73 13.14
C SER A 105 11.26 -11.43 14.65
N HIS A 106 12.00 -12.27 15.40
CA HIS A 106 12.29 -12.05 16.80
C HIS A 106 13.74 -12.46 17.13
N PRO A 107 14.58 -11.57 17.70
CA PRO A 107 16.00 -11.83 17.90
C PRO A 107 16.32 -12.82 19.03
N LYS A 108 15.37 -13.08 19.94
CA LYS A 108 15.55 -13.99 21.09
C LYS A 108 14.64 -15.20 20.99
N ASN A 109 15.24 -16.40 20.87
CA ASN A 109 14.58 -17.72 20.82
C ASN A 109 13.40 -17.83 19.83
N PRO A 110 13.68 -17.86 18.50
CA PRO A 110 12.65 -17.86 17.46
C PRO A 110 11.65 -19.02 17.56
N GLU A 111 12.11 -20.23 17.93
CA GLU A 111 11.25 -21.41 18.02
C GLU A 111 10.22 -21.31 19.16
N ALA A 112 10.67 -20.88 20.35
CA ALA A 112 9.78 -20.68 21.48
C ALA A 112 8.78 -19.54 21.21
N TRP A 113 9.25 -18.47 20.56
CA TRP A 113 8.39 -17.35 20.17
C TRP A 113 7.34 -17.77 19.13
N LYS A 114 7.74 -18.47 18.06
CA LYS A 114 6.82 -19.02 17.04
C LYS A 114 5.76 -19.90 17.67
N SER A 115 6.18 -20.86 18.50
CA SER A 115 5.27 -21.79 19.18
C SER A 115 4.27 -21.04 20.06
N LYS A 116 4.73 -19.99 20.76
CA LYS A 116 3.86 -19.12 21.56
C LYS A 116 2.88 -18.32 20.70
N GLN A 117 3.31 -17.74 19.58
CA GLN A 117 2.43 -16.98 18.67
C GLN A 117 1.33 -17.87 18.06
N GLN A 118 1.72 -19.05 17.57
CA GLN A 118 0.76 -20.04 17.04
C GLN A 118 -0.26 -20.46 18.11
N TRP A 119 0.21 -20.69 19.35
CA TRP A 119 -0.65 -20.98 20.48
C TRP A 119 -1.57 -19.81 20.86
N ASP A 120 -1.05 -18.59 20.93
CA ASP A 120 -1.81 -17.40 21.30
C ASP A 120 -2.97 -17.15 20.31
N LYS A 121 -2.73 -17.37 19.01
CA LYS A 121 -3.75 -17.33 17.96
C LYS A 121 -4.77 -18.47 18.09
N TYR A 122 -4.34 -19.71 18.36
CA TYR A 122 -5.27 -20.82 18.64
C TYR A 122 -6.17 -20.50 19.85
N ARG A 123 -5.57 -20.03 20.95
CA ARG A 123 -6.27 -19.66 22.19
C ARG A 123 -7.28 -18.55 21.94
N GLU A 124 -6.92 -17.56 21.12
CA GLU A 124 -7.85 -16.49 20.72
C GLU A 124 -9.10 -17.06 20.06
N CYS A 125 -8.95 -18.05 19.16
CA CYS A 125 -10.09 -18.69 18.52
C CYS A 125 -10.97 -19.52 19.47
N THR A 126 -10.46 -19.94 20.64
CA THR A 126 -11.24 -20.68 21.64
C THR A 126 -11.82 -19.77 22.74
N ARG A 127 -11.64 -18.45 22.65
CA ARG A 127 -12.21 -17.51 23.64
C ARG A 127 -13.72 -17.47 23.54
N THR A 128 -14.39 -17.54 24.69
CA THR A 128 -15.85 -17.58 24.83
C THR A 128 -16.42 -16.26 25.34
N GLY A 129 -15.59 -15.41 25.98
CA GLY A 129 -16.04 -14.12 26.52
C GLY A 129 -16.66 -13.18 25.48
N TRP A 130 -16.16 -13.22 24.24
CA TRP A 130 -16.75 -12.45 23.12
C TRP A 130 -18.20 -12.87 22.84
N MET A 131 -18.51 -14.17 22.90
CA MET A 131 -19.88 -14.68 22.69
C MET A 131 -20.83 -14.18 23.78
N LEU A 132 -20.38 -14.13 25.03
CA LEU A 132 -21.20 -13.58 26.12
C LEU A 132 -21.44 -12.08 25.94
N GLN A 133 -20.40 -11.32 25.60
CA GLN A 133 -20.47 -9.87 25.49
C GLN A 133 -21.29 -9.38 24.28
N HIS A 134 -21.14 -10.04 23.12
CA HIS A 134 -21.71 -9.56 21.85
C HIS A 134 -22.90 -10.36 21.34
N VAL A 135 -23.09 -11.58 21.85
CA VAL A 135 -24.22 -12.46 21.49
C VAL A 135 -25.13 -12.74 22.69
N GLY A 136 -24.72 -12.35 23.91
CA GLY A 136 -25.49 -12.61 25.13
C GLY A 136 -25.53 -14.10 25.52
N LEU A 137 -24.62 -14.90 24.97
CA LEU A 137 -24.65 -16.36 25.13
C LEU A 137 -23.68 -16.82 26.24
N ALA A 138 -24.23 -17.40 27.30
CA ALA A 138 -23.46 -18.03 28.38
C ALA A 138 -22.86 -19.39 27.96
N GLU A 139 -21.77 -19.79 28.62
CA GLU A 139 -21.16 -21.11 28.39
C GLU A 139 -22.12 -22.23 28.82
N PRO A 140 -22.43 -23.21 27.95
CA PRO A 140 -23.22 -24.39 28.33
C PRO A 140 -22.46 -25.33 29.27
N GLU A 141 -23.17 -25.98 30.19
CA GLU A 141 -22.57 -26.93 31.15
C GLU A 141 -22.04 -28.21 30.50
N ASN A 142 -22.69 -28.69 29.43
CA ASN A 142 -22.31 -29.93 28.75
C ASN A 142 -22.25 -29.73 27.22
N PRO A 143 -21.18 -29.13 26.69
CA PRO A 143 -21.06 -28.83 25.27
C PRO A 143 -21.14 -30.10 24.41
N SER A 144 -20.56 -31.22 24.86
CA SER A 144 -20.62 -32.52 24.15
C SER A 144 -22.05 -32.98 23.89
N SER A 145 -22.95 -32.90 24.87
CA SER A 145 -24.36 -33.27 24.62
C SER A 145 -25.08 -32.24 23.76
N ILE A 146 -24.88 -30.96 24.06
CA ILE A 146 -25.69 -29.86 23.53
C ILE A 146 -25.48 -29.64 22.03
N TRP A 147 -24.25 -29.75 21.53
CA TRP A 147 -23.97 -29.49 20.11
C TRP A 147 -24.71 -30.46 19.17
N ARG A 148 -24.95 -31.69 19.63
CA ARG A 148 -25.62 -32.74 18.85
C ARG A 148 -27.09 -32.39 18.62
N GLU A 149 -27.74 -31.79 19.63
CA GLU A 149 -29.17 -31.50 19.65
C GLU A 149 -29.50 -30.11 19.11
N THR A 150 -28.61 -29.12 19.32
CA THR A 150 -28.88 -27.74 18.93
C THR A 150 -28.72 -27.51 17.43
N GLU A 151 -29.55 -26.62 16.90
CA GLU A 151 -29.45 -26.07 15.54
C GLU A 151 -29.08 -24.59 15.52
N ASP A 152 -28.92 -23.96 16.70
CA ASP A 152 -28.55 -22.55 16.82
C ASP A 152 -27.05 -22.35 16.47
N PRO A 153 -26.72 -21.53 15.44
CA PRO A 153 -25.34 -21.25 15.07
C PRO A 153 -24.47 -20.71 16.21
N ALA A 154 -25.04 -19.86 17.09
CA ALA A 154 -24.28 -19.27 18.20
C ALA A 154 -23.92 -20.35 19.24
N MET A 155 -24.88 -21.19 19.62
CA MET A 155 -24.63 -22.33 20.50
C MET A 155 -23.65 -23.34 19.91
N LEU A 156 -23.75 -23.66 18.60
CA LEU A 156 -22.79 -24.53 17.91
C LEU A 156 -21.36 -23.95 18.01
N ALA A 157 -21.18 -22.68 17.66
CA ALA A 157 -19.90 -22.00 17.75
C ALA A 157 -19.35 -21.98 19.18
N MET A 158 -20.20 -21.73 20.19
CA MET A 158 -19.82 -21.81 21.60
C MET A 158 -19.35 -23.21 21.99
N CYS A 159 -20.08 -24.26 21.58
CA CYS A 159 -19.69 -25.64 21.87
C CYS A 159 -18.35 -25.99 21.22
N VAL A 160 -18.10 -25.61 19.96
CA VAL A 160 -16.80 -25.82 19.30
C VAL A 160 -15.69 -25.15 20.09
N ARG A 161 -15.86 -23.88 20.47
CA ARG A 161 -14.87 -23.12 21.25
C ARG A 161 -14.54 -23.83 22.56
N LEU A 162 -15.56 -24.32 23.28
CA LEU A 162 -15.37 -25.02 24.56
C LEU A 162 -14.73 -26.40 24.41
N LEU A 163 -15.15 -27.19 23.43
CA LEU A 163 -14.57 -28.52 23.14
C LEU A 163 -13.12 -28.42 22.69
N ALA A 164 -12.75 -27.33 22.01
CA ALA A 164 -11.40 -27.07 21.55
C ALA A 164 -10.49 -26.36 22.59
N LYS A 165 -11.07 -25.88 23.71
CA LYS A 165 -10.38 -25.09 24.73
C LYS A 165 -9.61 -25.99 25.69
N THR A 166 -8.41 -25.56 26.06
CA THR A 166 -7.64 -26.14 27.16
C THR A 166 -7.36 -25.09 28.24
N THR A 167 -7.19 -25.55 29.47
CA THR A 167 -6.83 -24.70 30.62
C THR A 167 -5.32 -24.56 30.80
N VAL A 168 -4.54 -25.44 30.18
CA VAL A 168 -3.07 -25.45 30.29
C VAL A 168 -2.46 -24.74 29.07
N PRO A 169 -1.66 -23.67 29.25
CA PRO A 169 -1.00 -22.99 28.14
C PRO A 169 -0.17 -23.94 27.26
N CYS A 170 -0.17 -23.67 25.95
CA CYS A 170 0.54 -24.44 24.93
C CYS A 170 0.12 -25.92 24.83
N THR A 171 -1.12 -26.26 25.22
CA THR A 171 -1.67 -27.63 25.11
C THR A 171 -2.95 -27.67 24.30
N TYR A 172 -3.20 -28.77 23.62
CA TYR A 172 -4.35 -28.96 22.75
C TYR A 172 -5.33 -29.96 23.35
N PRO A 173 -6.63 -29.90 22.98
CA PRO A 173 -7.61 -30.87 23.46
C PRO A 173 -7.19 -32.30 23.04
N PRO A 174 -7.56 -33.33 23.81
CA PRO A 174 -7.44 -34.72 23.39
C PRO A 174 -8.17 -34.97 22.06
N ASP A 175 -7.68 -35.90 21.25
CA ASP A 175 -8.23 -36.23 19.92
C ASP A 175 -9.74 -36.49 19.91
N THR A 176 -10.28 -37.08 20.98
CA THR A 176 -11.73 -37.31 21.12
C THR A 176 -12.52 -36.02 21.15
N LEU A 177 -12.09 -35.05 21.96
CA LEU A 177 -12.73 -33.73 22.06
C LEU A 177 -12.46 -32.88 20.82
N ALA A 178 -11.25 -32.97 20.24
CA ALA A 178 -10.93 -32.31 18.98
C ALA A 178 -11.84 -32.78 17.83
N ARG A 179 -12.13 -34.09 17.76
CA ARG A 179 -13.05 -34.67 16.78
C ARG A 179 -14.48 -34.18 16.99
N GLU A 180 -14.97 -34.17 18.24
CA GLU A 180 -16.29 -33.59 18.54
C GLU A 180 -16.38 -32.11 18.18
N ALA A 181 -15.32 -31.34 18.44
CA ALA A 181 -15.26 -29.93 18.06
C ALA A 181 -15.30 -29.75 16.52
N LEU A 182 -14.59 -30.60 15.78
CA LEU A 182 -14.58 -30.56 14.32
C LEU A 182 -15.95 -30.93 13.74
N GLU A 183 -16.60 -31.98 14.24
CA GLU A 183 -17.95 -32.39 13.82
C GLU A 183 -18.98 -31.28 14.09
N ALA A 184 -18.93 -30.66 15.28
CA ALA A 184 -19.80 -29.53 15.62
C ALA A 184 -19.55 -28.31 14.70
N ALA A 185 -18.29 -28.07 14.32
CA ALA A 185 -17.94 -26.98 13.40
C ALA A 185 -18.38 -27.26 11.96
N GLN A 186 -18.27 -28.50 11.49
CA GLN A 186 -18.81 -28.93 10.20
C GLN A 186 -20.33 -28.79 10.17
N LYS A 187 -21.02 -29.13 11.27
CA LYS A 187 -22.46 -28.89 11.42
C LYS A 187 -22.79 -27.40 11.29
N LEU A 188 -22.02 -26.52 11.94
CA LEU A 188 -22.17 -25.05 11.80
C LEU A 188 -22.00 -24.59 10.35
N TYR A 189 -20.88 -24.92 9.70
CA TYR A 189 -20.56 -24.41 8.36
C TYR A 189 -21.29 -25.10 7.20
N SER A 190 -22.00 -26.19 7.48
CA SER A 190 -22.95 -26.80 6.52
C SER A 190 -24.21 -25.95 6.32
N LYS A 191 -24.51 -25.03 7.25
CA LYS A 191 -25.64 -24.12 7.15
C LYS A 191 -25.33 -23.00 6.14
N PRO A 192 -26.30 -22.55 5.32
CA PRO A 192 -26.14 -21.34 4.53
C PRO A 192 -25.82 -20.14 5.42
N ASP A 193 -24.87 -19.32 4.97
CA ASP A 193 -24.46 -18.12 5.68
C ASP A 193 -25.42 -16.96 5.36
N THR A 194 -25.65 -16.07 6.32
CA THR A 194 -26.52 -14.90 6.10
C THR A 194 -25.83 -13.90 5.14
N PRO A 195 -26.56 -13.29 4.18
CA PRO A 195 -26.00 -12.26 3.31
C PRO A 195 -25.34 -11.11 4.08
N THR A 196 -24.17 -10.64 3.63
CA THR A 196 -23.36 -9.65 4.35
C THR A 196 -24.10 -8.34 4.62
N ASN A 197 -25.00 -7.92 3.71
CA ASN A 197 -25.82 -6.71 3.83
C ASN A 197 -26.94 -6.81 4.90
N GLU A 198 -27.27 -8.01 5.35
CA GLU A 198 -28.25 -8.25 6.41
C GLU A 198 -27.61 -8.41 7.79
N CYS A 199 -26.29 -8.58 7.83
CA CYS A 199 -25.52 -8.71 9.05
C CYS A 199 -25.23 -7.35 9.70
N GLY A 200 -25.10 -7.36 11.02
CA GLY A 200 -24.78 -6.16 11.79
C GLY A 200 -24.11 -6.53 13.11
N TRP A 201 -23.58 -5.53 13.80
CA TRP A 201 -22.90 -5.71 15.09
C TRP A 201 -23.88 -5.67 16.27
N GLU A 202 -25.09 -5.17 16.06
CA GLU A 202 -26.14 -5.04 17.08
C GLU A 202 -26.66 -6.42 17.53
N PRO A 203 -27.07 -6.60 18.79
CA PRO A 203 -27.46 -7.91 19.33
C PRO A 203 -28.62 -8.60 18.59
N ASP A 204 -29.52 -7.83 18.00
CA ASP A 204 -30.69 -8.28 17.25
C ASP A 204 -30.39 -8.62 15.79
N LYS A 205 -29.23 -8.20 15.27
CA LYS A 205 -28.82 -8.48 13.90
C LYS A 205 -28.23 -9.88 13.76
N PRO A 206 -28.54 -10.61 12.67
CA PRO A 206 -27.94 -11.90 12.41
C PRO A 206 -26.41 -11.75 12.26
N LYS A 207 -25.69 -12.75 12.75
CA LYS A 207 -24.24 -12.83 12.66
C LYS A 207 -23.87 -13.90 11.63
N ARG A 208 -22.94 -13.58 10.73
CA ARG A 208 -22.28 -14.59 9.89
C ARG A 208 -21.57 -15.61 10.76
N GLN A 209 -21.47 -16.82 10.25
CA GLN A 209 -20.82 -17.93 10.97
C GLN A 209 -19.35 -17.64 11.25
N SER A 210 -18.67 -16.91 10.36
CA SER A 210 -17.28 -16.46 10.52
C SER A 210 -17.08 -15.48 11.68
N TYR A 211 -18.10 -14.68 12.03
CA TYR A 211 -18.08 -13.86 13.25
C TYR A 211 -18.24 -14.70 14.53
N LEU A 212 -19.04 -15.77 14.47
CA LEU A 212 -19.30 -16.64 15.62
C LEU A 212 -18.13 -17.58 15.89
N LEU A 213 -17.50 -18.12 14.84
CA LEU A 213 -16.40 -19.07 14.92
C LEU A 213 -15.35 -18.76 13.86
N TYR A 214 -14.11 -18.54 14.30
CA TYR A 214 -12.99 -18.31 13.40
C TYR A 214 -12.62 -19.59 12.65
N ARG A 215 -12.64 -19.53 11.32
CA ARG A 215 -12.30 -20.68 10.45
C ARG A 215 -10.89 -21.21 10.70
N ARG A 216 -9.96 -20.36 11.13
CA ARG A 216 -8.61 -20.75 11.56
C ARG A 216 -8.62 -21.89 12.58
N LEU A 217 -9.51 -21.85 13.58
CA LEU A 217 -9.61 -22.91 14.59
C LEU A 217 -9.92 -24.26 13.95
N VAL A 218 -10.87 -24.26 13.03
CA VAL A 218 -11.41 -25.49 12.45
C VAL A 218 -10.43 -26.09 11.44
N VAL A 219 -9.73 -25.24 10.69
CA VAL A 219 -8.58 -25.64 9.87
C VAL A 219 -7.49 -26.29 10.75
N GLU A 220 -7.13 -25.66 11.88
CA GLU A 220 -6.09 -26.23 12.76
C GLU A 220 -6.53 -27.55 13.44
N LEU A 221 -7.79 -27.68 13.85
CA LEU A 221 -8.34 -28.93 14.39
C LEU A 221 -8.27 -30.06 13.35
N ALA A 222 -8.71 -29.80 12.12
CA ALA A 222 -8.68 -30.77 11.04
C ALA A 222 -7.23 -31.22 10.71
N ILE A 223 -6.28 -30.28 10.64
CA ILE A 223 -4.86 -30.61 10.44
C ILE A 223 -4.33 -31.53 11.56
N ARG A 224 -4.64 -31.22 12.83
CA ARG A 224 -4.18 -32.02 13.99
C ARG A 224 -4.74 -33.43 13.98
N LEU A 225 -5.95 -33.62 13.46
CA LEU A 225 -6.59 -34.92 13.29
C LEU A 225 -6.14 -35.66 12.02
N GLY A 226 -5.28 -35.05 11.19
CA GLY A 226 -4.84 -35.60 9.91
C GLY A 226 -5.89 -35.50 8.79
N GLU A 227 -6.96 -34.73 9.00
CA GLU A 227 -8.04 -34.52 8.03
C GLU A 227 -7.72 -33.35 7.07
N PHE A 228 -6.64 -33.48 6.30
CA PHE A 228 -6.13 -32.39 5.45
C PHE A 228 -7.12 -31.93 4.38
N GLN A 229 -7.94 -32.82 3.82
CA GLN A 229 -8.97 -32.45 2.84
C GLN A 229 -10.06 -31.59 3.50
N THR A 230 -10.53 -31.98 4.69
CA THR A 230 -11.47 -31.19 5.49
C THR A 230 -10.89 -29.79 5.76
N ALA A 231 -9.61 -29.72 6.13
CA ALA A 231 -8.93 -28.43 6.36
C ALA A 231 -8.92 -27.56 5.08
N ALA A 232 -8.63 -28.15 3.92
CA ALA A 232 -8.62 -27.45 2.63
C ALA A 232 -10.01 -26.94 2.24
N ASP A 233 -11.04 -27.75 2.44
CA ASP A 233 -12.43 -27.40 2.09
C ASP A 233 -12.94 -26.23 2.94
N ILE A 234 -12.64 -26.24 4.25
CA ILE A 234 -13.03 -25.17 5.19
C ILE A 234 -12.26 -23.88 4.92
N LEU A 235 -10.96 -23.99 4.62
CA LEU A 235 -10.15 -22.84 4.22
C LEU A 235 -10.68 -22.23 2.93
N GLY A 236 -10.93 -23.04 1.90
CA GLY A 236 -11.47 -22.57 0.63
C GLY A 236 -12.87 -21.95 0.76
N GLN A 237 -13.74 -22.52 1.61
CA GLN A 237 -15.02 -21.91 1.95
C GLN A 237 -14.83 -20.51 2.56
N GLY A 238 -13.89 -20.38 3.51
CA GLY A 238 -13.56 -19.10 4.12
C GLY A 238 -13.05 -18.07 3.13
N LEU A 239 -12.10 -18.44 2.27
CA LEU A 239 -11.57 -17.51 1.27
C LEU A 239 -12.66 -17.04 0.30
N ARG A 240 -13.60 -17.91 -0.10
CA ARG A 240 -14.71 -17.50 -0.99
C ARG A 240 -15.74 -16.61 -0.31
N GLN A 241 -16.08 -16.91 0.95
CA GLN A 241 -17.22 -16.28 1.64
C GLN A 241 -16.82 -15.05 2.44
N ASP A 242 -15.63 -15.08 3.03
CA ASP A 242 -15.15 -14.11 4.00
C ASP A 242 -13.83 -13.45 3.54
N LEU A 243 -13.17 -14.00 2.51
CA LEU A 243 -11.87 -13.54 2.03
C LEU A 243 -10.85 -13.60 3.16
N PHE A 244 -10.18 -12.49 3.47
CA PHE A 244 -9.36 -12.32 4.68
C PHE A 244 -10.05 -11.43 5.72
N THR A 245 -11.35 -11.20 5.59
CA THR A 245 -12.14 -10.41 6.54
C THR A 245 -12.69 -11.31 7.63
N SER A 246 -12.93 -10.75 8.82
CA SER A 246 -13.80 -11.38 9.82
C SER A 246 -13.35 -12.78 10.29
N GLY A 247 -12.18 -12.84 10.96
CA GLY A 247 -11.78 -14.04 11.70
C GLY A 247 -10.47 -14.73 11.27
N GLY A 248 -9.71 -14.09 10.38
CA GLY A 248 -8.31 -14.43 10.10
C GLY A 248 -7.79 -13.70 8.87
N ASP A 249 -6.66 -13.00 9.01
CA ASP A 249 -5.88 -12.50 7.88
C ASP A 249 -5.07 -13.64 7.21
N LEU A 250 -4.52 -13.38 6.02
CA LEU A 250 -3.65 -14.33 5.30
C LEU A 250 -2.53 -14.86 6.22
N GLU A 251 -1.91 -13.95 6.98
CA GLU A 251 -0.86 -14.27 7.93
C GLU A 251 -1.33 -15.34 8.94
N SER A 252 -2.49 -15.13 9.55
CA SER A 252 -3.05 -16.03 10.56
C SER A 252 -3.29 -17.45 10.05
N PHE A 253 -3.59 -17.63 8.77
CA PHE A 253 -3.73 -18.95 8.14
C PHE A 253 -2.37 -19.57 7.79
N LEU A 254 -1.44 -18.82 7.20
CA LEU A 254 -0.10 -19.31 6.87
C LEU A 254 0.73 -19.63 8.12
N MET A 255 0.34 -19.11 9.28
CA MET A 255 0.91 -19.47 10.57
C MET A 255 0.40 -20.80 11.15
N VAL A 256 -0.66 -21.42 10.62
CA VAL A 256 -1.20 -22.66 11.21
C VAL A 256 -0.17 -23.81 11.11
N PRO A 257 0.18 -24.49 12.23
CA PRO A 257 1.05 -25.65 12.17
C PRO A 257 0.50 -26.73 11.23
N GLY A 258 1.30 -27.19 10.26
CA GLY A 258 0.89 -28.19 9.26
C GLY A 258 0.13 -27.65 8.05
N ILE A 259 0.00 -26.33 7.89
CA ILE A 259 -0.71 -25.72 6.76
C ILE A 259 -0.15 -26.14 5.39
N TYR A 260 1.16 -26.40 5.29
CA TYR A 260 1.82 -26.79 4.03
C TYR A 260 1.36 -28.15 3.48
N ASP A 261 0.76 -29.01 4.30
CA ASP A 261 0.13 -30.25 3.83
C ASP A 261 -1.28 -30.00 3.22
N VAL A 262 -1.89 -28.86 3.55
CA VAL A 262 -3.22 -28.43 3.09
C VAL A 262 -3.15 -27.61 1.80
N LEU A 263 -2.14 -26.73 1.66
CA LEU A 263 -2.01 -25.83 0.50
C LEU A 263 -2.03 -26.55 -0.86
N PRO A 264 -1.37 -27.71 -1.05
CA PRO A 264 -1.48 -28.46 -2.30
C PRO A 264 -2.90 -28.95 -2.61
N LEU A 265 -3.69 -29.28 -1.58
CA LEU A 265 -5.08 -29.71 -1.74
C LEU A 265 -5.98 -28.53 -2.11
N LEU A 266 -5.78 -27.37 -1.46
CA LEU A 266 -6.46 -26.13 -1.79
C LEU A 266 -6.18 -25.71 -3.25
N ALA A 267 -4.91 -25.76 -3.65
CA ALA A 267 -4.46 -25.35 -4.99
C ALA A 267 -5.04 -26.22 -6.12
N ARG A 268 -5.36 -27.51 -5.88
CA ARG A 268 -6.00 -28.38 -6.89
C ARG A 268 -7.35 -27.86 -7.36
N GLY A 269 -8.07 -27.13 -6.52
CA GLY A 269 -9.34 -26.52 -6.90
C GLY A 269 -9.21 -25.19 -7.63
N GLY A 270 -7.99 -24.67 -7.81
CA GLY A 270 -7.73 -23.40 -8.49
C GLY A 270 -8.55 -22.25 -7.93
N LYS A 271 -9.10 -21.40 -8.82
CA LYS A 271 -9.93 -20.24 -8.45
C LYS A 271 -11.26 -20.60 -7.77
N GLU A 272 -11.79 -21.79 -8.03
CA GLU A 272 -13.01 -22.27 -7.37
C GLU A 272 -12.76 -22.56 -5.89
N SER A 273 -11.56 -23.01 -5.51
CA SER A 273 -11.21 -23.23 -4.10
C SER A 273 -10.57 -22.02 -3.43
N ASN A 274 -9.79 -21.25 -4.17
CA ASN A 274 -9.07 -20.08 -3.66
C ASN A 274 -9.23 -18.91 -4.65
N PRO A 275 -10.02 -17.88 -4.34
CA PRO A 275 -10.18 -16.71 -5.23
C PRO A 275 -8.87 -15.95 -5.47
N PHE A 276 -7.87 -16.13 -4.60
CA PHE A 276 -6.53 -15.55 -4.72
C PHE A 276 -5.55 -16.46 -5.46
N PHE A 277 -6.02 -17.56 -6.07
CA PHE A 277 -5.15 -18.53 -6.74
C PHE A 277 -4.41 -17.93 -7.94
N ILE A 278 -3.09 -18.05 -7.92
CA ILE A 278 -2.19 -17.66 -9.00
C ILE A 278 -1.74 -18.93 -9.75
N PRO A 279 -2.06 -19.08 -11.05
CA PRO A 279 -1.57 -20.19 -11.87
C PRO A 279 -0.05 -20.27 -11.89
N LYS A 280 0.48 -21.47 -12.09
CA LYS A 280 1.93 -21.70 -12.06
C LYS A 280 2.67 -20.92 -13.13
N GLU A 281 2.08 -20.82 -14.32
CA GLU A 281 2.65 -20.11 -15.47
C GLU A 281 2.82 -18.62 -15.17
N ASP A 282 1.80 -18.01 -14.57
CA ASP A 282 1.82 -16.61 -14.15
C ASP A 282 2.85 -16.38 -13.03
N ALA A 283 2.89 -17.29 -12.03
CA ALA A 283 3.85 -17.23 -10.94
C ALA A 283 5.31 -17.22 -11.42
N VAL A 284 5.63 -18.03 -12.44
CA VAL A 284 6.97 -18.08 -13.03
C VAL A 284 7.34 -16.75 -13.70
N VAL A 285 6.39 -16.14 -14.43
CA VAL A 285 6.61 -14.82 -15.05
C VAL A 285 6.78 -13.74 -13.98
N MET A 286 5.90 -13.71 -12.96
CA MET A 286 6.00 -12.79 -11.83
C MET A 286 7.37 -12.87 -11.15
N ALA A 287 7.83 -14.08 -10.82
CA ALA A 287 9.12 -14.27 -10.15
C ALA A 287 10.29 -13.78 -11.02
N LYS A 288 10.24 -14.03 -12.33
CA LYS A 288 11.27 -13.57 -13.25
C LYS A 288 11.29 -12.04 -13.36
N GLU A 289 10.14 -11.42 -13.62
CA GLU A 289 10.07 -9.97 -13.87
C GLU A 289 10.34 -9.16 -12.60
N ILE A 290 9.82 -9.58 -11.45
CA ILE A 290 10.13 -8.92 -10.17
C ILE A 290 11.60 -9.05 -9.83
N THR A 291 12.19 -10.25 -9.97
CA THR A 291 13.61 -10.43 -9.69
C THR A 291 14.47 -9.55 -10.61
N ALA A 292 14.13 -9.47 -11.90
CA ALA A 292 14.82 -8.59 -12.84
C ALA A 292 14.67 -7.10 -12.47
N ALA A 293 13.50 -6.67 -12.00
CA ALA A 293 13.27 -5.30 -11.52
C ALA A 293 14.10 -4.99 -10.26
N LEU A 294 14.14 -5.93 -9.30
CA LEU A 294 14.96 -5.83 -8.10
C LEU A 294 16.45 -5.70 -8.45
N GLU A 295 16.95 -6.51 -9.39
CA GLU A 295 18.33 -6.49 -9.85
C GLU A 295 18.65 -5.20 -10.61
N LEU A 296 17.78 -4.77 -11.53
CA LEU A 296 17.95 -3.52 -12.28
C LEU A 296 18.09 -2.32 -11.35
N ARG A 297 17.20 -2.17 -10.35
CA ARG A 297 17.28 -1.06 -9.39
C ARG A 297 18.50 -1.18 -8.47
N ALA A 298 18.89 -2.39 -8.07
CA ALA A 298 20.08 -2.59 -7.25
C ALA A 298 21.38 -2.26 -7.98
N GLU A 299 21.46 -2.51 -9.30
CA GLU A 299 22.64 -2.26 -10.12
C GLU A 299 22.73 -0.81 -10.64
N HIS A 300 21.59 -0.21 -10.97
CA HIS A 300 21.54 1.08 -11.68
C HIS A 300 20.81 2.19 -10.91
N GLY A 301 20.39 1.94 -9.67
CA GLY A 301 19.60 2.88 -8.88
C GLY A 301 18.17 3.02 -9.40
N ARG A 302 17.45 4.04 -8.90
CA ARG A 302 16.10 4.40 -9.36
C ARG A 302 16.10 4.56 -10.89
N GLN A 303 15.20 3.87 -11.60
CA GLN A 303 15.09 4.04 -13.07
C GLN A 303 14.00 5.03 -13.44
N TRP A 304 13.91 6.12 -12.69
CA TRP A 304 12.85 7.11 -12.82
C TRP A 304 12.56 7.46 -14.28
N ALA A 305 11.32 7.18 -14.71
CA ALA A 305 10.91 7.37 -16.09
C ALA A 305 10.96 8.84 -16.51
N LEU A 306 10.77 9.79 -15.58
CA LEU A 306 10.73 11.22 -15.82
C LEU A 306 12.07 11.95 -15.57
N HIS A 307 13.14 11.19 -15.33
CA HIS A 307 14.47 11.75 -15.11
C HIS A 307 14.89 12.71 -16.25
N PRO A 308 15.51 13.87 -15.95
CA PRO A 308 15.90 14.87 -16.96
C PRO A 308 16.70 14.32 -18.15
N SER A 309 17.51 13.27 -17.94
CA SER A 309 18.28 12.62 -19.01
C SER A 309 17.45 11.77 -19.99
N LYS A 310 16.19 11.47 -19.65
CA LYS A 310 15.27 10.65 -20.45
C LYS A 310 14.17 11.48 -21.09
N VAL A 311 13.62 12.44 -20.34
CA VAL A 311 12.44 13.23 -20.73
C VAL A 311 12.76 14.71 -20.62
N GLY A 312 12.74 15.42 -21.75
CA GLY A 312 12.92 16.87 -21.79
C GLY A 312 11.65 17.63 -21.38
N TRP A 313 11.76 18.93 -21.11
CA TRP A 313 10.63 19.78 -20.69
C TRP A 313 9.42 19.75 -21.63
N ARG A 314 9.64 19.74 -22.95
CA ARG A 314 8.56 19.67 -23.93
C ARG A 314 7.74 18.39 -23.78
N GLU A 315 8.42 17.25 -23.78
CA GLU A 315 7.73 15.96 -23.59
C GLU A 315 7.04 15.88 -22.22
N LEU A 316 7.66 16.41 -21.17
CA LEU A 316 7.08 16.41 -19.82
C LEU A 316 5.76 17.21 -19.77
N LEU A 317 5.76 18.42 -20.33
CA LEU A 317 4.59 19.29 -20.38
C LEU A 317 3.51 18.76 -21.32
N ASP A 318 3.89 18.18 -22.46
CA ASP A 318 2.94 17.53 -23.38
C ASP A 318 2.23 16.37 -22.67
N ARG A 319 2.95 15.54 -21.91
CA ARG A 319 2.38 14.44 -21.10
C ARG A 319 1.48 14.95 -19.99
N LEU A 320 1.87 16.02 -19.30
CA LEU A 320 1.03 16.67 -18.28
C LEU A 320 -0.30 17.10 -18.89
N ALA A 321 -0.25 17.89 -19.97
CA ALA A 321 -1.41 18.42 -20.66
C ALA A 321 -2.33 17.31 -21.19
N GLU A 322 -1.77 16.29 -21.85
CA GLU A 322 -2.55 15.14 -22.31
C GLU A 322 -3.14 14.32 -21.17
N GLY A 323 -2.40 14.18 -20.07
CA GLY A 323 -2.81 13.45 -18.88
C GLY A 323 -4.01 14.12 -18.22
N VAL A 324 -3.91 15.42 -17.95
CA VAL A 324 -5.00 16.23 -17.38
C VAL A 324 -6.25 16.17 -18.26
N TRP A 325 -6.10 16.36 -19.57
CA TRP A 325 -7.24 16.32 -20.50
C TRP A 325 -7.99 14.98 -20.48
N LYS A 326 -7.29 13.87 -20.19
CA LYS A 326 -7.86 12.53 -20.11
C LYS A 326 -8.41 12.21 -18.71
N ALA A 327 -7.71 12.63 -17.66
CA ALA A 327 -8.06 12.33 -16.27
C ALA A 327 -9.16 13.26 -15.71
N HIS A 328 -9.18 14.54 -16.13
CA HIS A 328 -10.10 15.58 -15.64
C HIS A 328 -10.94 16.21 -16.76
N PRO A 329 -11.66 15.40 -17.58
CA PRO A 329 -12.33 15.92 -18.76
C PRO A 329 -13.54 16.82 -18.45
N LYS A 330 -14.08 16.80 -17.22
CA LYS A 330 -15.21 17.69 -16.85
C LYS A 330 -14.69 19.07 -16.50
N GLU A 331 -13.77 19.16 -15.55
CA GLU A 331 -13.18 20.43 -15.14
C GLU A 331 -12.47 21.15 -16.30
N CYS A 332 -11.76 20.42 -17.17
CA CYS A 332 -11.15 21.03 -18.37
C CYS A 332 -12.19 21.72 -19.27
N ARG A 333 -13.37 21.11 -19.48
CA ARG A 333 -14.42 21.71 -20.30
C ARG A 333 -15.03 22.94 -19.65
N ASP A 334 -15.21 22.92 -18.34
CA ASP A 334 -15.76 24.04 -17.58
C ASP A 334 -14.78 25.22 -17.51
N MET A 335 -13.47 24.93 -17.56
CA MET A 335 -12.41 25.92 -17.76
C MET A 335 -12.32 26.47 -19.20
N GLY A 336 -13.07 25.91 -20.14
CA GLY A 336 -13.08 26.33 -21.55
C GLY A 336 -11.88 25.84 -22.37
N VAL A 337 -11.19 24.79 -21.91
CA VAL A 337 -10.09 24.14 -22.64
C VAL A 337 -10.70 23.31 -23.78
N GLU A 338 -10.29 23.53 -25.03
CA GLU A 338 -10.83 22.81 -26.20
C GLU A 338 -9.99 21.58 -26.58
N ASN A 339 -8.69 21.63 -26.30
CA ASN A 339 -7.76 20.53 -26.48
C ASN A 339 -6.64 20.54 -25.43
N ALA A 340 -5.92 19.43 -25.29
CA ALA A 340 -4.87 19.26 -24.28
C ALA A 340 -3.84 20.41 -24.28
N MET A 341 -3.39 20.87 -25.45
CA MET A 341 -2.33 21.88 -25.52
C MET A 341 -2.79 23.27 -25.08
N ASP A 342 -4.11 23.53 -25.03
CA ASP A 342 -4.64 24.80 -24.50
C ASP A 342 -4.37 24.95 -22.99
N LEU A 343 -4.02 23.86 -22.29
CA LEU A 343 -3.58 23.90 -20.90
C LEU A 343 -2.20 24.53 -20.72
N LEU A 344 -1.37 24.62 -21.76
CA LEU A 344 -0.02 25.17 -21.69
C LEU A 344 -0.03 26.62 -22.15
N TYR A 345 0.60 27.50 -21.37
CA TYR A 345 0.73 28.91 -21.78
C TYR A 345 1.82 29.08 -22.84
N GLU A 346 1.67 30.14 -23.65
CA GLU A 346 2.66 30.50 -24.66
C GLU A 346 4.07 30.63 -24.05
N PRO A 347 5.13 30.18 -24.75
CA PRO A 347 6.49 30.26 -24.23
C PRO A 347 6.93 31.69 -23.94
N ALA A 348 7.70 31.88 -22.87
CA ALA A 348 8.31 33.15 -22.51
C ALA A 348 9.52 33.46 -23.41
N THR A 349 9.65 34.74 -23.77
CA THR A 349 10.83 35.29 -24.45
C THR A 349 11.96 35.55 -23.46
N GLU A 350 13.21 35.63 -23.95
CA GLU A 350 14.35 35.97 -23.08
C GLU A 350 14.21 37.37 -22.48
N GLU A 351 13.57 38.31 -23.19
CA GLU A 351 13.26 39.64 -22.67
C GLU A 351 12.29 39.59 -21.49
N GLU A 352 11.25 38.75 -21.56
CA GLU A 352 10.31 38.56 -20.45
C GLU A 352 10.99 37.88 -19.25
N ILE A 353 11.83 36.87 -19.50
CA ILE A 353 12.61 36.20 -18.45
C ILE A 353 13.54 37.21 -17.75
N ALA A 354 14.27 38.03 -18.52
CA ALA A 354 15.15 39.05 -17.97
C ALA A 354 14.39 40.10 -17.15
N ALA A 355 13.20 40.52 -17.60
CA ALA A 355 12.35 41.45 -16.86
C ALA A 355 11.82 40.83 -15.55
N ALA A 356 11.49 39.54 -15.55
CA ALA A 356 11.13 38.82 -14.34
C ALA A 356 12.30 38.74 -13.35
N GLU A 357 13.51 38.42 -13.83
CA GLU A 357 14.71 38.38 -12.99
C GLU A 357 15.07 39.75 -12.39
N GLU A 358 14.84 40.85 -13.13
CA GLU A 358 15.00 42.21 -12.60
C GLU A 358 14.01 42.48 -11.44
N LYS A 359 12.79 41.93 -11.54
CA LYS A 359 11.73 42.12 -10.55
C LYS A 359 11.95 41.32 -9.27
N VAL A 360 12.32 40.03 -9.40
CA VAL A 360 12.33 39.09 -8.25
C VAL A 360 13.70 38.49 -7.92
N GLY A 361 14.73 38.83 -8.69
CA GLY A 361 16.05 38.19 -8.60
C GLY A 361 16.17 36.99 -9.53
N GLU A 362 17.35 36.36 -9.51
CA GLU A 362 17.69 35.24 -10.38
C GLU A 362 16.69 34.08 -10.24
N LEU A 363 16.16 33.64 -11.37
CA LEU A 363 15.24 32.51 -11.44
C LEU A 363 16.02 31.19 -11.49
N PRO A 364 15.50 30.09 -10.91
CA PRO A 364 16.11 28.78 -11.06
C PRO A 364 16.27 28.36 -12.52
N THR A 365 17.34 27.62 -12.82
CA THR A 365 17.67 27.22 -14.20
C THR A 365 16.59 26.34 -14.82
N ASP A 366 16.11 25.33 -14.09
CA ASP A 366 15.07 24.41 -14.55
C ASP A 366 13.74 25.15 -14.80
N PHE A 367 13.38 26.10 -13.94
CA PHE A 367 12.20 26.94 -14.12
C PHE A 367 12.32 27.82 -15.37
N LYS A 368 13.50 28.42 -15.61
CA LYS A 368 13.78 29.16 -16.85
C LYS A 368 13.66 28.27 -18.09
N GLU A 369 14.13 27.03 -18.03
CA GLU A 369 13.98 26.07 -19.11
C GLU A 369 12.52 25.68 -19.36
N MET A 370 11.72 25.52 -18.30
CA MET A 370 10.28 25.29 -18.41
C MET A 370 9.60 26.45 -19.13
N VAL A 371 9.80 27.70 -18.67
CA VAL A 371 9.08 28.86 -19.23
C VAL A 371 9.45 29.16 -20.68
N ARG A 372 10.65 28.78 -21.14
CA ARG A 372 11.03 28.82 -22.56
C ARG A 372 10.27 27.81 -23.43
N VAL A 373 9.68 26.79 -22.83
CA VAL A 373 8.87 25.78 -23.53
C VAL A 373 7.38 26.11 -23.41
N ALA A 374 6.92 26.45 -22.21
CA ALA A 374 5.59 26.97 -21.94
C ALA A 374 5.68 27.82 -20.67
N ASN A 375 5.16 29.06 -20.71
CA ASN A 375 5.25 29.99 -19.58
C ASN A 375 4.26 29.63 -18.45
N GLY A 376 4.35 28.40 -17.95
CA GLY A 376 3.40 27.81 -17.02
C GLY A 376 2.30 27.00 -17.71
N PHE A 377 1.32 26.59 -16.91
CA PHE A 377 0.20 25.75 -17.33
C PHE A 377 -1.00 25.96 -16.41
N MET A 378 -2.19 25.68 -16.93
CA MET A 378 -3.45 25.72 -16.20
C MET A 378 -3.59 24.49 -15.29
N GLY A 379 -3.96 24.71 -14.04
CA GLY A 379 -4.50 23.69 -13.15
C GLY A 379 -6.00 23.92 -12.89
N GLY A 380 -6.57 23.14 -11.98
CA GLY A 380 -7.99 23.24 -11.61
C GLY A 380 -8.18 23.46 -10.12
N TRP A 381 -9.44 23.52 -9.71
CA TRP A 381 -9.86 23.50 -8.32
C TRP A 381 -9.52 22.17 -7.64
N HIS A 382 -9.59 21.06 -8.40
CA HIS A 382 -9.37 19.71 -7.88
C HIS A 382 -8.02 19.12 -8.28
N PHE A 383 -7.19 19.83 -9.04
CA PHE A 383 -5.88 19.33 -9.45
C PHE A 383 -4.80 20.41 -9.52
N PHE A 384 -3.60 20.01 -9.12
CA PHE A 384 -2.35 20.75 -9.27
C PHE A 384 -2.31 22.15 -8.65
N ALA A 385 -3.16 22.42 -7.64
CA ALA A 385 -3.23 23.71 -6.97
C ALA A 385 -3.38 24.88 -7.97
N GLY A 386 -4.22 24.71 -9.00
CA GLY A 386 -4.44 25.71 -10.04
C GLY A 386 -3.32 25.88 -11.06
N GLY A 387 -2.24 25.08 -10.99
CA GLY A 387 -1.13 25.12 -11.95
C GLY A 387 -0.31 26.41 -11.84
N ILE A 388 0.67 26.61 -12.71
CA ILE A 388 1.61 27.74 -12.59
C ILE A 388 1.29 28.82 -13.62
N ALA A 389 1.03 30.07 -13.22
CA ALA A 389 0.81 31.20 -14.15
C ALA A 389 2.08 31.72 -14.86
N GLY A 390 3.23 31.13 -14.54
CA GLY A 390 4.53 31.50 -15.10
C GLY A 390 5.03 32.87 -14.63
N ILE A 391 5.97 33.44 -15.39
CA ILE A 391 6.68 34.67 -14.99
C ILE A 391 5.86 35.95 -15.16
N GLN A 392 4.68 35.90 -15.78
CA GLN A 392 3.82 37.09 -15.97
C GLN A 392 3.17 37.54 -14.66
N SER A 393 2.96 36.61 -13.73
CA SER A 393 2.30 36.84 -12.43
C SER A 393 3.24 36.51 -11.27
N ILE A 394 4.49 36.96 -11.38
CA ILE A 394 5.56 36.72 -10.40
C ILE A 394 5.77 37.93 -9.47
N SER A 395 6.01 37.71 -8.19
CA SER A 395 6.37 38.76 -7.23
C SER A 395 7.33 38.24 -6.16
N ILE A 396 7.89 39.17 -5.36
CA ILE A 396 8.49 38.79 -4.09
C ILE A 396 7.36 38.56 -3.10
N ASP A 397 7.43 37.47 -2.34
CA ASP A 397 6.46 37.22 -1.27
C ASP A 397 6.54 38.30 -0.19
N ASP A 398 5.38 38.71 0.32
CA ASP A 398 5.22 39.76 1.33
C ASP A 398 4.87 39.21 2.72
N GLY A 399 5.14 37.91 2.96
CA GLY A 399 4.93 37.22 4.24
C GLY A 399 3.84 36.14 4.18
N CYS A 400 3.26 35.84 3.01
CA CYS A 400 2.23 34.81 2.86
C CYS A 400 2.81 33.40 2.83
N GLY A 401 4.03 33.20 2.35
CA GLY A 401 4.65 31.87 2.31
C GLY A 401 5.40 31.48 3.59
N GLU A 402 5.29 32.28 4.67
CA GLU A 402 5.91 32.02 5.98
C GLU A 402 5.45 30.70 6.64
N SER A 403 4.34 30.10 6.19
CA SER A 403 3.96 28.77 6.66
C SER A 403 4.95 27.69 6.19
N GLY A 404 5.51 27.82 4.98
CA GLY A 404 6.62 26.99 4.47
C GLY A 404 7.88 27.11 5.32
N TYR A 405 8.12 28.31 5.85
CA TYR A 405 9.24 28.59 6.74
C TYR A 405 9.19 27.79 8.04
N MET A 406 8.01 27.53 8.64
CA MET A 406 7.91 26.71 9.85
C MET A 406 8.45 25.27 9.65
N TYR A 407 8.40 24.73 8.43
CA TYR A 407 8.94 23.39 8.14
C TYR A 407 10.47 23.39 8.10
N TYR A 408 11.08 24.49 7.64
CA TYR A 408 12.54 24.64 7.52
C TYR A 408 13.14 25.57 8.60
N GLU A 409 12.40 25.89 9.65
CA GLU A 409 12.81 26.87 10.67
C GLU A 409 14.19 26.51 11.26
N ASP A 410 14.41 25.21 11.53
CA ASP A 410 15.68 24.67 12.04
C ASP A 410 16.90 24.91 11.11
N VAL A 411 16.67 25.13 9.82
CA VAL A 411 17.72 25.24 8.79
C VAL A 411 17.83 26.65 8.21
N MET A 412 16.73 27.39 8.24
CA MET A 412 16.61 28.75 7.70
C MET A 412 16.69 29.84 8.78
N GLU A 413 16.86 29.46 10.06
CA GLU A 413 17.03 30.40 11.19
C GLU A 413 18.16 31.41 10.89
N ASP A 414 17.89 32.69 11.13
CA ASP A 414 18.83 33.81 10.91
C ASP A 414 19.34 33.99 9.46
N ILE A 415 18.60 33.50 8.46
CA ILE A 415 18.87 33.79 7.04
C ILE A 415 17.86 34.83 6.55
N GLU A 416 18.36 35.98 6.08
CA GLU A 416 17.54 36.96 5.37
C GLU A 416 17.38 36.51 3.92
N TYR A 417 16.25 35.88 3.60
CA TYR A 417 15.93 35.41 2.27
C TYR A 417 14.80 36.21 1.61
N LYS A 418 14.74 36.12 0.29
CA LYS A 418 13.63 36.61 -0.51
C LYS A 418 13.04 35.45 -1.27
N MET A 419 11.77 35.19 -1.03
CA MET A 419 11.02 34.14 -1.69
C MET A 419 10.30 34.69 -2.90
N ILE A 420 10.27 33.90 -3.96
CA ILE A 420 9.54 34.20 -5.18
C ILE A 420 8.16 33.59 -5.03
N ARG A 421 7.12 34.40 -5.24
CA ARG A 421 5.72 33.97 -5.31
C ARG A 421 5.26 33.94 -6.76
N LEU A 422 4.57 32.87 -7.13
CA LEU A 422 3.92 32.66 -8.42
C LEU A 422 2.43 32.46 -8.16
N MET A 423 1.60 33.22 -8.88
CA MET A 423 0.16 33.01 -8.85
C MET A 423 -0.21 31.68 -9.54
N PRO A 424 -1.34 31.05 -9.16
CA PRO A 424 -1.84 29.89 -9.86
C PRO A 424 -2.30 30.27 -11.28
N GLY A 425 -2.23 29.32 -12.21
CA GLY A 425 -2.70 29.51 -13.59
C GLY A 425 -4.22 29.72 -13.69
N THR A 426 -4.95 29.05 -12.80
CA THR A 426 -6.41 29.16 -12.66
C THR A 426 -6.77 29.39 -11.21
N GLU A 427 -7.90 30.06 -10.95
CA GLU A 427 -8.43 30.22 -9.59
C GLU A 427 -8.68 28.84 -8.95
N CYS A 428 -8.14 28.63 -7.76
CA CYS A 428 -8.04 27.32 -7.09
C CYS A 428 -8.00 27.49 -5.57
N ASP A 429 -9.07 27.96 -4.97
CA ASP A 429 -9.21 28.02 -3.50
C ASP A 429 -8.06 28.74 -2.76
N GLY A 430 -7.51 29.79 -3.40
CA GLY A 430 -6.45 30.62 -2.82
C GLY A 430 -5.07 29.96 -2.70
N PHE A 431 -4.78 28.90 -3.45
CA PHE A 431 -3.42 28.38 -3.55
C PHE A 431 -2.47 29.37 -4.23
N ASP A 432 -1.27 29.49 -3.68
CA ASP A 432 -0.12 30.17 -4.28
C ASP A 432 1.06 29.20 -4.36
N HIS A 433 2.00 29.50 -5.26
CA HIS A 433 3.24 28.73 -5.42
C HIS A 433 4.44 29.56 -5.02
N PHE A 434 5.41 28.90 -4.40
CA PHE A 434 6.55 29.55 -3.78
C PHE A 434 7.85 28.86 -4.19
N ILE A 435 8.86 29.66 -4.51
CA ILE A 435 10.22 29.22 -4.81
C ILE A 435 11.15 29.91 -3.81
N LEU A 436 11.91 29.12 -3.05
CA LEU A 436 13.10 29.60 -2.36
C LEU A 436 14.26 29.59 -3.36
N PRO A 437 14.82 30.74 -3.76
CA PRO A 437 15.88 30.76 -4.77
C PRO A 437 17.09 29.90 -4.37
N PRO A 438 17.74 29.21 -5.33
CA PRO A 438 18.83 28.26 -5.07
C PRO A 438 19.93 28.82 -4.16
N ARG A 439 20.33 30.08 -4.37
CA ARG A 439 21.36 30.74 -3.55
C ARG A 439 21.06 30.72 -2.04
N TYR A 440 19.78 30.88 -1.66
CA TYR A 440 19.38 30.94 -0.25
C TYR A 440 19.27 29.55 0.35
N TRP A 441 18.80 28.59 -0.45
CA TRP A 441 18.78 27.18 -0.07
C TRP A 441 20.19 26.63 0.14
N GLU A 442 21.09 26.87 -0.80
CA GLU A 442 22.50 26.49 -0.71
C GLU A 442 23.16 27.08 0.54
N GLU A 443 22.94 28.37 0.82
CA GLU A 443 23.47 29.01 2.02
C GLU A 443 22.96 28.34 3.30
N ALA A 444 21.67 28.01 3.36
CA ALA A 444 21.05 27.36 4.50
C ALA A 444 21.60 25.96 4.76
N MET A 445 21.67 25.14 3.71
CA MET A 445 22.18 23.77 3.83
C MET A 445 23.66 23.74 4.21
N VAL A 446 24.48 24.61 3.62
CA VAL A 446 25.91 24.73 3.98
C VAL A 446 26.08 25.11 5.45
N ARG A 447 25.30 26.07 5.97
CA ARG A 447 25.31 26.45 7.39
C ARG A 447 24.90 25.29 8.30
N ALA A 448 23.93 24.50 7.88
CA ALA A 448 23.46 23.32 8.59
C ALA A 448 24.38 22.09 8.45
N GLY A 449 25.48 22.20 7.70
CA GLY A 449 26.41 21.10 7.45
C GLY A 449 25.83 19.98 6.58
N LYS A 450 24.86 20.30 5.73
CA LYS A 450 24.22 19.40 4.77
C LYS A 450 24.78 19.63 3.36
N GLU A 451 24.79 18.57 2.56
CA GLU A 451 25.11 18.65 1.12
C GLU A 451 23.85 19.03 0.34
N VAL A 452 24.03 19.73 -0.79
CA VAL A 452 22.96 20.15 -1.71
C VAL A 452 23.21 19.49 -3.05
N LYS A 453 22.19 18.85 -3.63
CA LYS A 453 22.27 18.26 -4.97
C LYS A 453 22.37 19.39 -6.01
N ASP A 454 23.04 19.12 -7.13
CA ASP A 454 23.20 20.13 -8.20
C ASP A 454 21.82 20.54 -8.76
N GLY A 455 21.52 21.84 -8.71
CA GLY A 455 20.23 22.40 -9.16
C GLY A 455 19.07 22.28 -8.16
N GLU A 456 19.31 21.81 -6.94
CA GLU A 456 18.30 21.66 -5.88
C GLU A 456 17.90 23.00 -5.24
N TYR A 457 16.61 23.21 -5.03
CA TYR A 457 16.05 24.32 -4.27
C TYR A 457 14.63 23.98 -3.81
N GLN A 458 14.11 24.67 -2.79
CA GLN A 458 12.77 24.32 -2.30
C GLN A 458 11.66 25.04 -3.06
N TYR A 459 10.69 24.25 -3.49
CA TYR A 459 9.45 24.66 -4.09
C TYR A 459 8.27 24.12 -3.28
N TRP A 460 7.22 24.91 -3.08
CA TRP A 460 5.98 24.43 -2.47
C TRP A 460 4.77 25.20 -2.97
N ASN A 461 3.59 24.61 -2.77
CA ASN A 461 2.32 25.32 -2.89
C ASN A 461 1.57 25.30 -1.57
N TRP A 462 0.81 26.35 -1.30
CA TRP A 462 0.11 26.52 -0.02
C TRP A 462 -1.08 27.45 -0.12
N THR A 463 -2.06 27.25 0.77
CA THR A 463 -3.22 28.12 0.98
C THR A 463 -3.50 28.26 2.48
N TYR A 464 -4.03 29.40 2.90
CA TYR A 464 -4.17 29.74 4.33
C TYR A 464 -5.07 28.79 5.12
N TRP A 465 -6.03 28.13 4.48
CA TRP A 465 -6.97 27.22 5.13
C TRP A 465 -6.43 25.79 5.25
N SER A 466 -5.37 25.41 4.51
CA SER A 466 -4.75 24.08 4.61
C SER A 466 -3.94 23.90 5.90
N GLY A 467 -3.78 24.95 6.70
CA GLY A 467 -3.06 24.91 7.97
C GLY A 467 -1.57 24.63 7.76
N SER A 468 -1.00 23.72 8.57
CA SER A 468 0.41 23.32 8.48
C SER A 468 0.69 22.23 7.43
N GLY A 469 -0.32 21.81 6.66
CA GLY A 469 -0.14 20.85 5.57
C GLY A 469 0.45 21.55 4.35
N ILE A 470 1.73 21.33 4.09
CA ILE A 470 2.44 21.86 2.92
C ILE A 470 2.96 20.70 2.09
N SER A 471 2.75 20.77 0.78
CA SER A 471 3.41 19.89 -0.18
C SER A 471 4.63 20.64 -0.71
N HIS A 472 5.80 20.01 -0.63
CA HIS A 472 7.07 20.61 -1.05
C HIS A 472 7.87 19.67 -1.94
N TRP A 473 8.77 20.24 -2.73
CA TRP A 473 9.59 19.58 -3.75
C TRP A 473 10.96 20.25 -3.85
N ASP A 474 11.94 19.50 -4.35
CA ASP A 474 13.34 19.91 -4.51
C ASP A 474 13.62 20.72 -5.80
N SER A 475 12.57 20.96 -6.59
CA SER A 475 12.57 21.88 -7.74
C SER A 475 11.15 22.06 -8.31
N VAL A 476 10.95 23.04 -9.19
CA VAL A 476 9.73 23.15 -10.01
C VAL A 476 9.59 21.92 -10.92
N ARG A 477 10.71 21.41 -11.45
CA ARG A 477 10.68 20.17 -12.23
C ARG A 477 10.11 18.99 -11.46
N ASP A 478 10.48 18.82 -10.20
CA ASP A 478 9.99 17.71 -9.38
C ASP A 478 8.49 17.81 -9.11
N PHE A 479 7.98 19.03 -8.90
CA PHE A 479 6.54 19.28 -8.84
C PHE A 479 5.84 18.88 -10.14
N VAL A 480 6.31 19.35 -11.29
CA VAL A 480 5.71 19.01 -12.59
C VAL A 480 5.77 17.51 -12.86
N CYS A 481 6.87 16.85 -12.50
CA CYS A 481 6.97 15.39 -12.58
C CYS A 481 5.93 14.70 -11.68
N SER A 482 5.72 15.17 -10.45
CA SER A 482 4.69 14.60 -9.56
C SER A 482 3.28 14.77 -10.13
N CYS A 483 2.99 15.90 -10.77
CA CYS A 483 1.74 16.14 -11.47
C CYS A 483 1.54 15.16 -12.64
N VAL A 484 2.58 14.94 -13.45
CA VAL A 484 2.53 13.95 -14.54
C VAL A 484 2.30 12.53 -14.01
N GLU A 485 3.00 12.14 -12.94
CA GLU A 485 2.83 10.83 -12.30
C GLU A 485 1.40 10.65 -11.77
N GLU A 486 0.82 11.68 -11.17
CA GLU A 486 -0.55 11.67 -10.64
C GLU A 486 -1.58 11.40 -11.74
N VAL A 487 -1.59 12.18 -12.84
CA VAL A 487 -2.57 11.99 -13.92
C VAL A 487 -2.38 10.69 -14.69
N GLU A 488 -1.13 10.25 -14.87
CA GLU A 488 -0.87 8.95 -15.48
C GLU A 488 -1.36 7.79 -14.59
N GLU A 489 -1.20 7.90 -13.27
CA GLU A 489 -1.74 6.92 -12.32
C GLU A 489 -3.27 6.93 -12.32
N MET A 490 -3.92 8.09 -12.37
CA MET A 490 -5.37 8.19 -12.46
C MET A 490 -5.91 7.49 -13.72
N ILE A 491 -5.28 7.74 -14.88
CA ILE A 491 -5.65 7.08 -16.14
C ILE A 491 -5.44 5.57 -16.07
N GLU A 492 -4.29 5.12 -15.54
CA GLU A 492 -3.97 3.70 -15.41
C GLU A 492 -4.94 2.97 -14.47
N THR A 493 -5.39 3.63 -13.42
CA THR A 493 -6.29 3.05 -12.40
C THR A 493 -7.77 3.21 -12.73
N GLY A 494 -8.11 4.03 -13.72
CA GLY A 494 -9.48 4.39 -14.02
C GLY A 494 -10.13 5.15 -12.86
N GLN A 495 -9.35 5.88 -12.08
CA GLN A 495 -9.88 6.78 -11.07
C GLN A 495 -10.72 7.85 -11.76
N GLU A 496 -11.95 8.02 -11.28
CA GLU A 496 -12.83 9.09 -11.74
C GLU A 496 -12.57 10.35 -10.93
N GLU A 497 -12.61 11.47 -11.63
CA GLU A 497 -12.55 12.82 -11.09
C GLU A 497 -13.65 13.03 -10.02
N ASP A 498 -13.24 13.40 -8.80
CA ASP A 498 -14.15 13.84 -7.73
C ASP A 498 -14.52 15.31 -7.98
N TRP A 499 -15.42 15.52 -8.93
CA TRP A 499 -15.82 16.85 -9.40
C TRP A 499 -17.29 17.12 -9.14
N GLU A 500 -17.55 18.21 -8.42
CA GLU A 500 -18.86 18.85 -8.30
C GLU A 500 -18.87 20.15 -9.10
N SER A 501 -19.99 20.45 -9.78
CA SER A 501 -20.05 21.64 -10.63
C SER A 501 -20.00 22.92 -9.81
N SER A 502 -19.20 23.89 -10.25
CA SER A 502 -19.16 25.23 -9.63
C SER A 502 -20.49 25.98 -9.75
N THR A 503 -21.43 25.49 -10.56
CA THR A 503 -22.79 26.00 -10.64
C THR A 503 -23.71 25.54 -9.49
N ASP A 504 -23.26 24.60 -8.65
CA ASP A 504 -24.00 24.08 -7.49
C ASP A 504 -23.48 24.59 -6.14
N LEU A 505 -22.48 25.49 -6.11
CA LEU A 505 -21.94 26.16 -4.90
C LEU A 505 -22.46 27.59 -4.71
#